data_AF-A0A5K1B9C5-F1
#
_entry.id   AF-A0A5K1B9C5-F1
#
_cell.length_a   1.000
_cell.length_b   1.000
_cell.length_c   1.000
_cell.angle_alpha   90.00
_cell.angle_beta   90.00
_cell.angle_gamma   90.00
#
_symmetry.space_group_name_H-M   'P 1'
#
loop_
_entity.id
_entity.type
_entity.pdbx_description
1 polymer ?
#
loop_
_entity_poly.entity_id
_entity_poly.type
_entity_poly.pdbx_seq_one_letter_code
_entity_poly.pdbx_strand_id
1 'polypeptide(L)'
;MTENYLIWEDQFTPILISYDLMGFIDGNKPAPPKFKPGSTTEVNKEYTEWLRRDQLLLSWIKSSLLEPLDTQAIGLKSSVEEWNTLIDSYATE
;
A
#
# COMPACT_ATOMS: atom_id res chain seq x y z
N MET A 1 -10.39 8.71 -17.64
CA MET A 1 -9.39 8.66 -16.57
C MET A 1 -8.98 7.22 -16.21
N THR A 2 -9.84 6.22 -16.43
CA THR A 2 -9.58 4.78 -16.28
C THR A 2 -8.44 4.21 -17.15
N GLU A 3 -8.20 4.74 -18.36
CA GLU A 3 -7.04 4.34 -19.17
C GLU A 3 -5.69 4.64 -18.49
N ASN A 4 -5.59 5.76 -17.79
CA ASN A 4 -4.35 6.14 -17.10
C ASN A 4 -4.05 5.21 -15.93
N TYR A 5 -5.08 4.73 -15.22
CA TYR A 5 -4.93 3.77 -14.13
C TYR A 5 -4.50 2.39 -14.64
N LEU A 6 -5.14 1.86 -15.69
CA LEU A 6 -4.80 0.54 -16.24
C LEU A 6 -3.38 0.52 -16.81
N ILE A 7 -2.97 1.60 -17.49
CA ILE A 7 -1.59 1.73 -18.01
C ILE A 7 -0.59 1.85 -16.85
N TRP A 8 -0.93 2.64 -15.81
CA TRP A 8 -0.09 2.77 -14.63
C TRP A 8 0.06 1.44 -13.90
N GLU A 9 -1.03 0.70 -13.69
CA GLU A 9 -1.03 -0.60 -13.02
C GLU A 9 -0.17 -1.62 -13.80
N ASP A 10 -0.31 -1.70 -15.12
CA ASP A 10 0.50 -2.59 -15.97
C ASP A 10 2.00 -2.25 -15.90
N GLN A 11 2.35 -0.96 -15.81
CA GLN A 11 3.74 -0.52 -15.69
C GLN A 11 4.32 -0.69 -14.28
N PHE A 12 3.49 -0.53 -13.25
CA PHE A 12 3.93 -0.53 -11.86
C PHE A 12 3.95 -1.94 -11.25
N THR A 13 3.05 -2.83 -11.70
CA THR A 13 2.96 -4.22 -11.24
C THR A 13 4.27 -5.01 -11.39
N PRO A 14 5.00 -4.96 -12.51
CA PRO A 14 6.31 -5.63 -12.64
C PRO A 14 7.33 -5.15 -11.61
N ILE A 15 7.32 -3.85 -11.26
CA ILE A 15 8.18 -3.29 -10.22
C ILE A 15 7.81 -3.93 -8.88
N LEU A 16 6.52 -3.96 -8.52
CA LEU A 16 6.04 -4.56 -7.27
C LEU A 16 6.38 -6.04 -7.15
N ILE A 17 6.26 -6.80 -8.24
CA ILE A 17 6.65 -8.22 -8.28
C ILE A 17 8.16 -8.37 -8.07
N SER A 18 8.99 -7.56 -8.75
CA SER A 18 10.45 -7.64 -8.67
C SER A 18 10.99 -7.35 -7.25
N TYR A 19 10.30 -6.52 -6.48
CA TYR A 19 10.62 -6.20 -5.09
C TYR A 19 9.88 -7.06 -4.07
N ASP A 20 9.11 -8.08 -4.51
CA ASP A 20 8.33 -8.95 -3.64
C ASP A 20 7.34 -8.15 -2.74
N LEU A 21 6.79 -7.07 -3.30
CA LEU A 21 5.86 -6.14 -2.62
C LEU A 21 4.39 -6.43 -2.95
N MET A 22 4.10 -7.19 -4.01
CA MET A 22 2.72 -7.52 -4.41
C MET A 22 1.91 -8.16 -3.28
N GLY A 23 2.57 -8.95 -2.44
CA GLY A 23 1.99 -9.57 -1.25
C GLY A 23 1.34 -8.60 -0.25
N PHE A 24 1.76 -7.33 -0.24
CA PHE A 24 1.17 -6.30 0.63
C PHE A 24 -0.13 -5.75 0.06
N ILE A 25 -0.33 -5.83 -1.26
CA ILE A 25 -1.52 -5.33 -1.97
C ILE A 25 -2.59 -6.41 -2.05
N ASP A 26 -2.20 -7.63 -2.41
CA ASP A 26 -3.13 -8.76 -2.58
C ASP A 26 -3.51 -9.44 -1.24
N GLY A 27 -2.89 -9.02 -0.13
CA GLY A 27 -3.15 -9.55 1.21
C GLY A 27 -2.40 -10.84 1.57
N ASN A 28 -1.53 -11.37 0.69
CA ASN A 28 -0.73 -12.57 0.97
C ASN A 28 0.37 -12.35 2.03
N LYS A 29 0.69 -11.08 2.34
CA LYS A 29 1.60 -10.69 3.44
C LYS A 29 0.84 -9.85 4.47
N PRO A 30 -0.04 -10.47 5.26
CA PRO A 30 -0.79 -9.74 6.27
C PRO A 30 0.14 -9.18 7.35
N ALA A 31 -0.31 -8.11 8.01
CA ALA A 31 0.41 -7.53 9.13
C ALA A 31 0.52 -8.55 10.27
N PRO A 32 1.73 -8.85 10.79
CA PRO A 32 1.89 -9.71 11.95
C PRO A 32 1.39 -8.99 13.22
N PRO A 33 1.20 -9.69 14.35
CA PRO A 33 0.79 -9.06 15.60
C PRO A 33 1.73 -7.93 16.04
N LYS A 34 1.16 -6.77 16.39
CA LYS A 34 1.93 -5.59 16.79
C LYS A 34 2.80 -5.82 18.03
N PHE A 35 2.29 -6.59 18.99
CA PHE A 35 3.00 -6.91 20.23
C PHE A 35 3.35 -8.40 20.28
N LYS A 36 4.40 -8.73 21.04
CA LYS A 36 4.77 -10.13 21.28
C LYS A 36 3.66 -10.88 22.05
N PRO A 37 3.57 -12.22 21.93
CA PRO A 37 2.64 -13.01 22.72
C PRO A 37 2.80 -12.74 24.21
N GLY A 38 1.71 -12.38 24.89
CA GLY A 38 1.70 -12.10 26.33
C GLY A 38 2.24 -10.71 26.74
N SER A 39 2.57 -9.84 25.79
CA SER A 39 2.99 -8.46 26.07
C SER A 39 2.03 -7.44 25.43
N THR A 40 1.82 -6.32 26.12
CA THR A 40 1.07 -5.16 25.62
C THR A 40 1.96 -3.96 25.30
N THR A 41 3.27 -4.07 25.57
CA THR A 41 4.24 -2.98 25.45
C THR A 41 5.43 -3.35 24.57
N GLU A 42 5.81 -4.63 24.52
CA GLU A 42 6.91 -5.08 23.66
C GLU A 42 6.44 -5.28 22.23
N VAL A 43 6.88 -4.38 21.36
CA VAL A 43 6.57 -4.42 19.92
C VAL A 43 7.28 -5.61 19.26
N ASN A 44 6.55 -6.32 18.39
CA ASN A 44 7.11 -7.37 17.56
C ASN A 44 8.04 -6.75 16.49
N LYS A 45 9.25 -7.30 16.37
CA LYS A 45 10.21 -6.89 15.35
C LYS A 45 9.67 -7.14 13.93
N GLU A 46 8.97 -8.24 13.72
CA GLU A 46 8.35 -8.59 12.42
C GLU A 46 7.30 -7.55 12.02
N TYR A 47 6.50 -7.06 12.97
CA TYR A 47 5.55 -5.97 12.72
C TYR A 47 6.24 -4.67 12.32
N THR A 48 7.36 -4.36 12.97
CA THR A 48 8.13 -3.16 12.63
C THR A 48 8.74 -3.24 11.23
N GLU A 49 9.25 -4.42 10.85
CA GLU A 49 9.80 -4.65 9.50
C GLU A 49 8.70 -4.63 8.44
N TRP A 50 7.56 -5.27 8.71
CA TRP A 50 6.38 -5.23 7.85
C TRP A 50 5.91 -3.78 7.63
N LEU A 51 5.77 -3.00 8.72
CA LEU A 51 5.31 -1.61 8.66
C LEU A 51 6.26 -0.74 7.82
N ARG A 52 7.57 -0.92 7.94
CA ARG A 52 8.53 -0.16 7.12
C ARG A 52 8.37 -0.45 5.62
N ARG A 53 8.12 -1.70 5.25
CA ARG A 53 7.91 -2.10 3.86
C ARG A 53 6.57 -1.59 3.32
N ASP A 54 5.52 -1.67 4.12
CA ASP A 54 4.20 -1.11 3.83
C ASP A 54 4.29 0.41 3.55
N GLN A 55 4.97 1.16 4.42
CA GLN A 55 5.12 2.61 4.26
C GLN A 55 6.01 3.01 3.07
N LEU A 56 7.03 2.20 2.76
CA LEU A 56 7.84 2.38 1.56
C LEU A 56 6.99 2.21 0.30
N LEU A 57 6.20 1.14 0.25
CA LEU A 57 5.29 0.86 -0.85
C LEU A 57 4.25 1.98 -1.01
N LEU A 58 3.64 2.43 0.08
CA LEU A 58 2.72 3.57 0.09
C LEU A 58 3.37 4.84 -0.50
N SER A 59 4.62 5.12 -0.14
CA SER A 59 5.37 6.26 -0.68
C SER A 59 5.62 6.11 -2.19
N TRP A 60 5.92 4.90 -2.66
CA TRP A 60 6.13 4.63 -4.08
C TRP A 60 4.85 4.78 -4.89
N ILE A 61 3.72 4.26 -4.39
CA ILE A 61 2.41 4.43 -5.02
C ILE A 61 2.11 5.93 -5.14
N LYS A 62 2.20 6.69 -4.04
CA LYS A 62 1.97 8.14 -4.02
C LYS A 62 2.85 8.93 -4.98
N SER A 63 4.13 8.54 -5.12
CA SER A 63 5.08 9.20 -6.01
C SER A 63 4.90 8.84 -7.49
N SER A 64 4.29 7.69 -7.78
CA SER A 64 4.13 7.17 -9.16
C SER A 64 2.86 7.67 -9.84
N LEU A 65 1.92 8.24 -9.08
CA LEU A 65 0.73 8.88 -9.62
C LEU A 65 1.13 10.27 -10.17
N LEU A 66 1.07 10.42 -11.49
CA LEU A 66 1.61 11.55 -12.26
C LEU A 66 0.80 12.86 -12.15
N GLU A 67 -0.43 12.80 -11.66
CA GLU A 67 -1.19 13.97 -11.26
C GLU A 67 -1.43 13.92 -9.75
N PRO A 68 -1.51 15.08 -9.06
CA PRO A 68 -1.99 15.13 -7.69
C PRO A 68 -3.48 14.74 -7.73
N LEU A 69 -3.73 13.43 -7.77
CA LEU A 69 -5.03 12.81 -7.64
C LEU A 69 -5.46 13.04 -6.22
N ASP A 70 -6.10 14.19 -6.10
CA ASP A 70 -7.09 14.56 -5.13
C ASP A 70 -6.64 14.55 -3.66
N THR A 71 -6.88 15.69 -3.03
CA THR A 71 -6.65 15.96 -1.61
C THR A 71 -7.36 14.99 -0.63
N GLN A 72 -8.07 13.98 -1.12
CA GLN A 72 -8.72 12.90 -0.38
C GLN A 72 -7.74 11.84 0.15
N ALA A 73 -6.54 11.71 -0.45
CA ALA A 73 -5.46 10.83 0.00
C ALA A 73 -4.70 11.32 1.26
N ILE A 74 -5.04 12.52 1.76
CA ILE A 74 -4.37 13.14 2.89
C ILE A 74 -4.88 12.53 4.21
N GLY A 75 -4.15 11.56 4.74
CA GLY A 75 -4.36 11.03 6.10
C GLY A 75 -4.57 9.52 6.23
N LEU A 76 -4.47 8.75 5.15
CA LEU A 76 -4.61 7.29 5.17
C LEU A 76 -3.40 6.62 5.82
N LYS A 77 -3.64 5.58 6.63
CA LYS A 77 -2.68 5.04 7.61
C LYS A 77 -2.02 3.73 7.16
N SER A 78 -2.42 3.18 6.02
CA SER A 78 -1.86 1.94 5.46
C SER A 78 -1.91 1.94 3.93
N SER A 79 -1.03 1.15 3.30
CA SER A 79 -1.01 1.00 1.84
C SER A 79 -2.31 0.43 1.27
N VAL A 80 -2.96 -0.46 2.01
CA VAL A 80 -4.25 -1.08 1.63
C VAL A 80 -5.40 -0.07 1.63
N GLU A 81 -5.45 0.84 2.60
CA GLU A 81 -6.48 1.90 2.64
C GLU A 81 -6.33 2.87 1.46
N GLU A 82 -5.10 3.24 1.13
CA GLU A 82 -4.80 4.10 -0.02
C GLU A 82 -5.15 3.40 -1.35
N TRP A 83 -4.74 2.14 -1.50
CA TRP A 83 -5.00 1.33 -2.69
C TRP A 83 -6.50 1.11 -2.92
N ASN A 84 -7.27 0.80 -1.88
CA ASN A 84 -8.72 0.62 -2.00
C ASN A 84 -9.44 1.94 -2.29
N THR A 85 -8.99 3.05 -1.70
CA THR A 85 -9.54 4.38 -2.00
C THR A 85 -9.31 4.78 -3.45
N LEU A 86 -8.15 4.42 -4.01
CA LEU A 86 -7.85 4.57 -5.44
C LEU A 86 -8.76 3.72 -6.32
N ILE A 87 -8.98 2.44 -5.97
CA ILE A 87 -9.91 1.59 -6.74
C ILE A 87 -11.33 2.18 -6.71
N ASP A 88 -11.81 2.60 -5.55
CA ASP A 88 -13.17 3.12 -5.40
C ASP A 88 -13.38 4.47 -6.12
N SER A 89 -12.39 5.36 -6.11
CA SER A 89 -12.49 6.66 -6.80
C SER A 89 -12.53 6.50 -8.33
N TYR A 90 -11.81 5.51 -8.87
CA TYR A 90 -11.79 5.20 -10.30
C TYR A 90 -12.94 4.29 -10.77
N ALA A 91 -13.58 3.54 -9.87
CA ALA A 91 -14.73 2.69 -10.19
C ALA A 91 -16.06 3.46 -10.22
N THR A 92 -16.08 4.70 -9.71
CA THR A 92 -17.30 5.53 -9.59
C THR A 92 -17.45 6.58 -10.70
N GLU A 93 -16.57 6.60 -11.72
CA GLU A 93 -16.68 7.45 -12.92
C GLU A 93 -16.83 6.67 -14.23
#